data_AF-A0A8K0T9Q5-F1
#
_entry.id   AF-A0A8K0T9Q5-F1
#
_cell.length_a   1.000
_cell.length_b   1.000
_cell.length_c   1.000
_cell.angle_alpha   90.00
_cell.angle_beta   90.00
_cell.angle_gamma   90.00
#
_symmetry.space_group_name_H-M   'P 1'
#
loop_
_entity.id
_entity.type
_entity.pdbx_description
1 polymer ?
#
loop_
_entity_poly.entity_id
_entity_poly.type
_entity_poly.pdbx_seq_one_letter_code
_entity_poly.pdbx_strand_id
1 'polypeptide(L)'
;MVNFLAVAALALAASQSVSAAPAPGCKNPSVRKSWAVLTTAQKQAYIAATKCLMDPKKAPSKTKYAGSRTRWEELQVTHVAQVQFIHGVGAFLPWHRWFMTVHENLLRNECGYRGPLPYWDEQAEQAKVQLVDSGIWSADPLTGFGSAQVDENDCVIDGAFSGLELDLTIQLTRGEPTCLKRTLKQDQFDLVSQKVVDACMTLDTYATFSACLGGTPHTSGHYAVGGTMDDVSLSPADPLFFMHHTNLDRLWWEWQSKNASRLTDMTGRNVAAGGILVANQPAILPVSAFLPYFNDGGDVTTLNHVLWTSGTAENVTIGDVMDINSPTICAAFE
;
A
#
# COMPACT_ATOMS: atom_id res chain seq x y z
N MET A 1 55.39 -8.68 -31.32
CA MET A 1 56.45 -8.70 -30.30
C MET A 1 56.42 -7.37 -29.56
N VAL A 2 56.36 -7.46 -28.22
CA VAL A 2 56.56 -6.41 -27.20
C VAL A 2 55.51 -5.27 -27.19
N ASN A 3 54.42 -5.31 -26.43
CA ASN A 3 54.23 -5.31 -24.96
C ASN A 3 54.25 -3.89 -24.36
N PHE A 4 53.08 -3.38 -23.92
CA PHE A 4 52.98 -2.36 -22.89
C PHE A 4 51.89 -2.76 -21.89
N LEU A 5 52.37 -3.35 -20.80
CA LEU A 5 51.64 -3.62 -19.56
C LEU A 5 51.52 -2.35 -18.72
N ALA A 6 50.37 -2.24 -18.08
CA ALA A 6 50.13 -1.72 -16.73
C ALA A 6 50.48 -0.27 -16.38
N VAL A 7 49.43 0.53 -16.17
CA VAL A 7 49.32 1.39 -14.98
C VAL A 7 47.89 1.25 -14.43
N ALA A 8 47.72 0.31 -13.50
CA ALA A 8 46.66 0.35 -12.52
C ALA A 8 47.12 1.31 -11.40
N ALA A 9 46.45 2.44 -11.25
CA ALA A 9 46.63 3.33 -10.11
C ALA A 9 45.30 3.44 -9.37
N LEU A 10 45.33 3.00 -8.12
CA LEU A 10 44.23 3.06 -7.17
C LEU A 10 43.71 4.49 -7.02
N ALA A 11 42.43 4.71 -7.33
CA ALA A 11 41.67 5.76 -6.67
C ALA A 11 41.06 5.13 -5.42
N LEU A 12 41.80 5.20 -4.30
CA LEU A 12 41.28 4.83 -2.98
C LEU A 12 40.02 5.66 -2.70
N ALA A 13 39.00 4.93 -2.25
CA ALA A 13 37.82 5.47 -1.60
C ALA A 13 38.20 6.46 -0.50
N ALA A 14 37.94 7.75 -0.74
CA ALA A 14 37.60 8.65 0.35
C ALA A 14 36.08 8.60 0.49
N SER A 15 35.60 7.66 1.30
CA SER A 15 34.27 7.74 1.90
C SER A 15 34.26 8.99 2.78
N GLN A 16 33.93 10.14 2.18
CA GLN A 16 33.50 11.28 2.96
C GLN A 16 32.19 10.87 3.61
N SER A 17 32.26 10.57 4.90
CA SER A 17 31.09 10.59 5.78
C SER A 17 30.58 12.02 5.78
N VAL A 18 29.74 12.36 4.80
CA VAL A 18 28.89 13.54 4.87
C VAL A 18 27.94 13.24 6.01
N SER A 19 28.27 13.77 7.19
CA SER A 19 27.30 13.97 8.25
C SER A 19 26.25 14.90 7.64
N ALA A 20 25.20 14.30 7.07
CA ALA A 20 24.04 15.02 6.62
C ALA A 20 23.46 15.67 7.88
N ALA A 21 23.49 17.01 7.92
CA ALA A 21 22.66 17.74 8.86
C ALA A 21 21.22 17.20 8.73
N PRO A 22 20.47 17.00 9.83
CA PRO A 22 19.11 16.51 9.74
C PRO A 22 18.33 17.41 8.78
N ALA A 23 17.80 16.81 7.71
CA ALA A 23 16.95 17.52 6.77
C ALA A 23 15.86 18.23 7.58
N PRO A 24 15.55 19.52 7.29
CA PRO A 24 14.46 20.19 8.00
C PRO A 24 13.19 19.37 7.82
N GLY A 25 12.58 18.96 8.93
CA GLY A 25 11.37 18.13 8.93
C GLY A 25 10.22 18.76 8.15
N CYS A 26 9.24 17.94 7.78
CA CYS A 26 8.04 18.34 7.06
C CYS A 26 7.35 19.55 7.74
N LYS A 27 7.16 20.64 6.99
CA LYS A 27 6.54 21.88 7.51
C LYS A 27 5.02 21.90 7.45
N ASN A 28 4.45 21.26 6.43
CA ASN A 28 3.01 21.26 6.15
C ASN A 28 2.56 19.83 5.86
N PRO A 29 2.43 18.98 6.91
CA PRO A 29 2.10 17.58 6.71
C PRO A 29 0.70 17.43 6.10
N SER A 30 0.58 16.47 5.21
CA SER A 30 -0.72 16.02 4.75
C SER A 30 -1.42 15.26 5.87
N VAL A 31 -2.64 15.68 6.21
CA VAL A 31 -3.40 15.10 7.30
C VAL A 31 -4.10 13.83 6.83
N ARG A 32 -4.03 12.77 7.63
CA ARG A 32 -4.72 11.50 7.43
C ARG A 32 -5.73 11.30 8.57
N LYS A 33 -7.00 11.03 8.24
CA LYS A 33 -8.09 10.99 9.23
C LYS A 33 -8.96 9.76 9.10
N SER A 34 -9.56 9.33 10.21
CA SER A 34 -10.57 8.27 10.17
C SER A 34 -11.76 8.69 9.30
N TRP A 35 -12.22 7.76 8.45
CA TRP A 35 -13.41 7.94 7.63
C TRP A 35 -14.65 8.35 8.44
N ALA A 36 -14.78 7.79 9.64
CA ALA A 36 -15.92 8.02 10.52
C ALA A 36 -16.04 9.49 10.95
N VAL A 37 -14.93 10.24 10.98
CA VAL A 37 -14.91 11.65 11.41
C VAL A 37 -14.90 12.64 10.23
N LEU A 38 -14.80 12.14 8.99
CA LEU A 38 -14.87 13.00 7.81
C LEU A 38 -16.26 13.60 7.65
N THR A 39 -16.30 14.89 7.31
CA THR A 39 -17.53 15.55 6.86
C THR A 39 -18.02 14.93 5.54
N THR A 40 -19.32 15.04 5.28
CA THR A 40 -19.92 14.63 3.99
C THR A 40 -19.15 15.21 2.80
N ALA A 41 -18.79 16.50 2.83
CA ALA A 41 -18.04 17.14 1.75
C ALA A 41 -16.64 16.52 1.54
N GLN A 42 -15.95 16.14 2.63
CA GLN A 42 -14.65 15.47 2.52
C GLN A 42 -14.78 14.05 1.95
N LYS A 43 -15.80 13.29 2.37
CA LYS A 43 -16.11 11.96 1.81
C LYS A 43 -16.38 12.06 0.31
N GLN A 44 -17.23 13.00 -0.10
CA GLN A 44 -17.54 13.27 -1.51
C GLN A 44 -16.31 13.66 -2.31
N ALA A 45 -15.47 14.55 -1.78
CA ALA A 45 -14.26 14.98 -2.46
C ALA A 45 -13.26 13.83 -2.66
N TYR A 46 -13.13 12.93 -1.67
CA TYR A 46 -12.25 11.76 -1.78
C TYR A 46 -12.77 10.80 -2.86
N ILE A 47 -14.05 10.41 -2.78
CA ILE A 47 -14.68 9.51 -3.76
C ILE A 47 -14.61 10.10 -5.18
N ALA A 48 -14.88 11.40 -5.34
CA ALA A 48 -14.78 12.07 -6.63
C ALA A 48 -13.36 12.03 -7.21
N ALA A 49 -12.33 12.21 -6.36
CA ALA A 49 -10.93 12.12 -6.79
C ALA A 49 -10.53 10.68 -7.16
N THR A 50 -10.97 9.67 -6.39
CA THR A 50 -10.75 8.25 -6.73
C THR A 50 -11.40 7.90 -8.06
N LYS A 51 -12.67 8.30 -8.30
CA LYS A 51 -13.35 8.09 -9.59
C LYS A 51 -12.69 8.86 -10.73
N CYS A 52 -12.06 10.00 -10.46
CA CYS A 52 -11.24 10.70 -11.44
C CYS A 52 -10.01 9.88 -11.85
N LEU A 53 -9.33 9.20 -10.91
CA LEU A 53 -8.22 8.30 -11.24
C LEU A 53 -8.65 7.11 -12.11
N MET A 54 -9.93 6.72 -12.06
CA MET A 54 -10.54 5.66 -12.86
C MET A 54 -11.04 6.11 -14.24
N ASP A 55 -11.01 7.42 -14.53
CA ASP A 55 -11.50 7.97 -15.79
C ASP A 55 -10.33 8.19 -16.77
N PRO A 56 -10.25 7.46 -17.91
CA PRO A 56 -9.15 7.58 -18.86
C PRO A 56 -9.06 8.95 -19.53
N LYS A 57 -10.11 9.76 -19.49
CA LYS A 57 -10.09 11.14 -20.00
C LYS A 57 -9.54 12.13 -18.98
N LYS A 58 -9.65 11.84 -17.68
CA LYS A 58 -9.20 12.74 -16.60
C LYS A 58 -7.81 12.39 -16.11
N ALA A 59 -7.56 11.10 -15.88
CA ALA A 59 -6.30 10.59 -15.36
C ALA A 59 -5.83 9.39 -16.20
N PRO A 60 -5.41 9.60 -17.46
CA PRO A 60 -4.88 8.53 -18.29
C PRO A 60 -3.60 7.94 -17.68
N SER A 61 -3.41 6.63 -17.83
CA SER A 61 -2.15 5.94 -17.51
C SER A 61 -0.98 6.60 -18.26
N LYS A 62 0.15 6.78 -17.59
CA LYS A 62 1.37 7.42 -18.13
C LYS A 62 2.43 6.40 -18.53
N THR A 63 2.48 5.27 -17.85
CA THR A 63 3.41 4.16 -18.07
C THR A 63 2.91 3.22 -19.16
N LYS A 64 1.58 3.10 -19.32
CA LYS A 64 0.90 2.08 -20.15
C LYS A 64 1.33 0.64 -19.83
N TYR A 65 1.98 0.43 -18.68
CA TYR A 65 2.50 -0.88 -18.32
C TYR A 65 1.34 -1.86 -18.10
N ALA A 66 1.53 -3.10 -18.55
CA ALA A 66 0.49 -4.14 -18.57
C ALA A 66 -0.85 -3.68 -19.20
N GLY A 67 -0.76 -2.83 -20.23
CA GLY A 67 -1.94 -2.30 -20.93
C GLY A 67 -2.81 -1.36 -20.08
N SER A 68 -2.26 -0.78 -19.01
CA SER A 68 -3.01 0.16 -18.17
C SER A 68 -3.52 1.37 -18.96
N ARG A 69 -4.78 1.72 -18.72
CA ARG A 69 -5.52 2.80 -19.38
C ARG A 69 -5.60 4.04 -18.50
N THR A 70 -5.66 3.86 -17.18
CA THR A 70 -5.90 4.93 -16.19
C THR A 70 -4.81 4.92 -15.10
N ARG A 71 -4.65 6.03 -14.36
CA ARG A 71 -3.76 6.07 -13.18
C ARG A 71 -4.22 5.06 -12.10
N TRP A 72 -5.53 4.79 -12.00
CA TRP A 72 -6.08 3.76 -11.11
C TRP A 72 -5.55 2.36 -11.45
N GLU A 73 -5.54 1.98 -12.73
CA GLU A 73 -5.02 0.67 -13.14
C GLU A 73 -3.51 0.54 -12.93
N GLU A 74 -2.74 1.63 -12.96
CA GLU A 74 -1.30 1.60 -12.67
C GLU A 74 -1.00 1.28 -11.20
N LEU A 75 -1.86 1.69 -10.27
CA LEU A 75 -1.75 1.29 -8.87
C LEU A 75 -1.92 -0.23 -8.71
N GLN A 76 -2.89 -0.81 -9.41
CA GLN A 76 -3.10 -2.27 -9.41
C GLN A 76 -1.91 -3.01 -10.02
N VAL A 77 -1.45 -2.55 -11.19
CA VAL A 77 -0.27 -3.13 -11.88
C VAL A 77 0.96 -3.10 -10.98
N THR A 78 1.18 -1.99 -10.27
CA THR A 78 2.30 -1.80 -9.35
C THR A 78 2.34 -2.86 -8.25
N HIS A 79 1.17 -3.20 -7.70
CA HIS A 79 1.04 -4.20 -6.64
C HIS A 79 1.17 -5.63 -7.19
N VAL A 80 0.45 -5.96 -8.26
CA VAL A 80 0.52 -7.29 -8.92
C VAL A 80 1.95 -7.61 -9.35
N ALA A 81 2.68 -6.63 -9.88
CA ALA A 81 4.06 -6.79 -10.32
C ALA A 81 5.02 -7.23 -9.21
N GLN A 82 4.68 -6.98 -7.95
CA GLN A 82 5.58 -7.13 -6.82
C GLN A 82 5.02 -7.98 -5.68
N VAL A 83 3.94 -8.73 -5.90
CA VAL A 83 3.23 -9.46 -4.84
C VAL A 83 4.16 -10.33 -3.98
N GLN A 84 5.18 -10.97 -4.58
CA GLN A 84 6.17 -11.79 -3.87
C GLN A 84 7.22 -10.99 -3.09
N PHE A 85 7.41 -9.71 -3.42
CA PHE A 85 8.45 -8.84 -2.87
C PHE A 85 7.93 -7.84 -1.85
N ILE A 86 6.61 -7.76 -1.68
CA ILE A 86 5.95 -6.78 -0.79
C ILE A 86 5.09 -7.45 0.29
N HIS A 87 4.92 -8.77 0.29
CA HIS A 87 4.19 -9.51 1.33
C HIS A 87 5.05 -10.59 1.97
N GLY A 88 4.94 -10.80 3.29
CA GLY A 88 5.74 -11.81 4.00
C GLY A 88 7.26 -11.57 3.94
N VAL A 89 7.65 -10.31 3.75
CA VAL A 89 9.00 -9.82 3.50
C VAL A 89 9.31 -8.62 4.38
N GLY A 90 10.59 -8.23 4.47
CA GLY A 90 11.01 -7.04 5.22
C GLY A 90 10.40 -5.75 4.68
N ALA A 91 10.22 -5.65 3.36
CA ALA A 91 9.70 -4.45 2.71
C ALA A 91 8.18 -4.21 2.90
N PHE A 92 7.44 -5.11 3.54
CA PHE A 92 5.97 -5.06 3.62
C PHE A 92 5.43 -3.70 4.10
N LEU A 93 5.77 -3.25 5.31
CA LEU A 93 5.23 -1.99 5.84
C LEU A 93 5.78 -0.75 5.12
N PRO A 94 7.11 -0.60 4.87
CA PRO A 94 7.66 0.54 4.13
C PRO A 94 7.11 0.69 2.72
N TRP A 95 6.97 -0.42 1.98
CA TRP A 95 6.45 -0.37 0.62
C TRP A 95 4.99 0.08 0.62
N HIS A 96 4.15 -0.44 1.52
CA HIS A 96 2.75 -0.04 1.60
C HIS A 96 2.57 1.40 2.08
N ARG A 97 3.40 1.90 3.00
CA ARG A 97 3.45 3.34 3.34
C ARG A 97 3.76 4.18 2.11
N TRP A 98 4.79 3.82 1.35
CA TRP A 98 5.12 4.54 0.12
C TRP A 98 3.97 4.47 -0.89
N PHE A 99 3.33 3.30 -1.03
CA PHE A 99 2.20 3.12 -1.92
C PHE A 99 0.99 3.98 -1.56
N MET A 100 0.70 4.17 -0.26
CA MET A 100 -0.33 5.10 0.21
C MET A 100 0.04 6.56 -0.13
N THR A 101 1.31 6.94 0.04
CA THR A 101 1.81 8.27 -0.36
C THR A 101 1.73 8.48 -1.88
N VAL A 102 2.02 7.45 -2.68
CA VAL A 102 1.85 7.52 -4.15
C VAL A 102 0.38 7.70 -4.51
N HIS A 103 -0.52 6.91 -3.94
CA HIS A 103 -1.97 7.07 -4.15
C HIS A 103 -2.45 8.48 -3.79
N GLU A 104 -2.04 8.98 -2.62
CA GLU A 104 -2.36 10.35 -2.19
C GLU A 104 -1.85 11.40 -3.18
N ASN A 105 -0.60 11.27 -3.62
CA ASN A 105 -0.01 12.18 -4.60
C ASN A 105 -0.77 12.15 -5.94
N LEU A 106 -1.25 11.00 -6.39
CA LEU A 106 -2.10 10.90 -7.58
C LEU A 106 -3.44 11.63 -7.38
N LEU A 107 -4.12 11.40 -6.26
CA LEU A 107 -5.38 12.10 -5.95
C LEU A 107 -5.17 13.62 -5.98
N ARG A 108 -4.08 14.11 -5.38
CA ARG A 108 -3.78 15.54 -5.27
C ARG A 108 -3.35 16.16 -6.61
N ASN A 109 -2.44 15.50 -7.33
CA ASN A 109 -1.76 16.10 -8.47
C ASN A 109 -2.48 15.85 -9.79
N GLU A 110 -3.19 14.73 -9.93
CA GLU A 110 -3.93 14.39 -11.15
C GLU A 110 -5.42 14.74 -11.04
N CYS A 111 -5.97 14.71 -9.82
CA CYS A 111 -7.41 14.88 -9.58
C CYS A 111 -7.77 16.05 -8.65
N GLY A 112 -6.80 16.88 -8.28
CA GLY A 112 -7.06 18.12 -7.53
C GLY A 112 -7.56 17.91 -6.10
N TYR A 113 -7.42 16.70 -5.53
CA TYR A 113 -7.85 16.42 -4.16
C TYR A 113 -7.09 17.29 -3.15
N ARG A 114 -7.79 17.87 -2.18
CA ARG A 114 -7.19 18.71 -1.13
C ARG A 114 -7.65 18.35 0.29
N GLY A 115 -8.50 17.33 0.43
CA GLY A 115 -8.94 16.84 1.72
C GLY A 115 -7.88 16.00 2.44
N PRO A 116 -8.19 15.49 3.64
CA PRO A 116 -7.33 14.55 4.34
C PRO A 116 -7.39 13.15 3.72
N LEU A 117 -6.27 12.43 3.64
CA LEU A 117 -6.30 11.03 3.18
C LEU A 117 -7.06 10.17 4.21
N PRO A 118 -8.16 9.50 3.84
CA PRO A 118 -8.92 8.72 4.80
C PRO A 118 -8.24 7.40 5.15
N TYR A 119 -8.45 6.94 6.38
CA TYR A 119 -8.26 5.54 6.77
C TYR A 119 -9.54 4.95 7.35
N TRP A 120 -9.71 3.64 7.23
CA TRP A 120 -10.79 2.93 7.91
C TRP A 120 -10.30 2.48 9.28
N ASP A 121 -10.80 3.08 10.34
CA ASP A 121 -10.49 2.66 11.71
C ASP A 121 -11.29 1.40 12.06
N GLU A 122 -10.86 0.27 11.49
CA GLU A 122 -11.49 -1.04 11.63
C GLU A 122 -11.62 -1.42 13.10
N GLN A 123 -10.62 -1.10 13.93
CA GLN A 123 -10.63 -1.38 15.37
C GLN A 123 -11.74 -0.61 16.09
N ALA A 124 -11.86 0.69 15.79
CA ALA A 124 -12.87 1.54 16.44
C ALA A 124 -14.30 1.18 16.02
N GLU A 125 -14.50 0.69 14.80
CA GLU A 125 -15.81 0.25 14.33
C GLU A 125 -16.15 -1.18 14.79
N GLN A 126 -15.20 -2.13 14.73
CA GLN A 126 -15.38 -3.49 15.22
C GLN A 126 -15.79 -3.53 16.70
N ALA A 127 -15.30 -2.59 17.50
CA ALA A 127 -15.67 -2.47 18.90
C ALA A 127 -17.13 -2.02 19.14
N LYS A 128 -17.83 -1.50 18.12
CA LYS A 128 -19.13 -0.85 18.25
C LYS A 128 -20.24 -1.53 17.47
N VAL A 129 -19.92 -2.06 16.29
CA VAL A 129 -20.90 -2.54 15.31
C VAL A 129 -20.45 -3.84 14.66
N GLN A 130 -21.42 -4.58 14.10
CA GLN A 130 -21.10 -5.66 13.17
C GLN A 130 -20.54 -5.08 11.87
N LEU A 131 -19.78 -5.88 11.13
CA LEU A 131 -19.16 -5.50 9.87
C LEU A 131 -20.19 -4.90 8.91
N VAL A 132 -21.36 -5.52 8.75
CA VAL A 132 -22.43 -5.05 7.85
C VAL A 132 -22.98 -3.66 8.22
N ASP A 133 -22.80 -3.25 9.47
CA ASP A 133 -23.26 -1.96 10.01
C ASP A 133 -22.11 -0.92 10.12
N SER A 134 -20.92 -1.26 9.61
CA SER A 134 -19.77 -0.35 9.54
C SER A 134 -20.14 0.94 8.79
N GLY A 135 -19.62 2.08 9.26
CA GLY A 135 -19.91 3.41 8.71
C GLY A 135 -19.34 3.66 7.31
N ILE A 136 -18.62 2.67 6.77
CA ILE A 136 -18.11 2.66 5.40
C ILE A 136 -19.17 2.19 4.38
N TRP A 137 -20.14 1.38 4.84
CA TRP A 137 -21.21 0.85 3.99
C TRP A 137 -22.36 1.83 3.87
N SER A 138 -22.67 2.21 2.65
CA SER A 138 -23.78 3.09 2.31
C SER A 138 -24.06 2.99 0.82
N ALA A 139 -25.35 2.96 0.45
CA ALA A 139 -25.79 2.99 -0.94
C ALA A 139 -25.57 4.36 -1.62
N ASP A 140 -25.21 5.41 -0.87
CA ASP A 140 -25.02 6.76 -1.40
C ASP A 140 -23.90 6.76 -2.47
N PRO A 141 -24.19 7.13 -3.73
CA PRO A 141 -23.23 7.11 -4.82
C PRO A 141 -22.11 8.17 -4.68
N LEU A 142 -22.22 9.09 -3.74
CA LEU A 142 -21.26 10.16 -3.49
C LEU A 142 -20.45 9.96 -2.21
N THR A 143 -20.96 9.18 -1.25
CA THR A 143 -20.32 9.04 0.08
C THR A 143 -20.17 7.61 0.56
N GLY A 144 -20.74 6.63 -0.14
CA GLY A 144 -20.75 5.24 0.30
C GLY A 144 -19.90 4.33 -0.57
N PHE A 145 -19.37 3.28 0.03
CA PHE A 145 -18.68 2.22 -0.71
C PHE A 145 -19.64 1.13 -1.21
N GLY A 146 -20.94 1.20 -0.92
CA GLY A 146 -21.95 0.17 -1.20
C GLY A 146 -22.63 -0.28 0.09
N SER A 147 -23.89 -0.71 0.03
CA SER A 147 -24.75 -1.03 1.17
C SER A 147 -24.51 -2.43 1.79
N ALA A 148 -23.31 -2.98 1.61
CA ALA A 148 -22.98 -4.38 1.93
C ALA A 148 -23.84 -5.42 1.19
N GLN A 149 -24.69 -5.01 0.24
CA GLN A 149 -25.47 -5.89 -0.62
C GLN A 149 -24.75 -6.17 -1.95
N VAL A 150 -24.97 -7.37 -2.47
CA VAL A 150 -24.42 -7.83 -3.76
C VAL A 150 -25.48 -8.57 -4.58
N ASP A 151 -25.23 -8.73 -5.87
CA ASP A 151 -26.06 -9.58 -6.74
C ASP A 151 -25.69 -11.08 -6.61
N GLU A 152 -26.31 -11.92 -7.45
CA GLU A 152 -26.08 -13.38 -7.48
C GLU A 152 -24.64 -13.79 -7.86
N ASN A 153 -23.82 -12.87 -8.37
CA ASN A 153 -22.42 -13.09 -8.76
C ASN A 153 -21.43 -12.42 -7.80
N ASP A 154 -21.90 -11.97 -6.64
CA ASP A 154 -21.20 -11.20 -5.61
C ASP A 154 -20.80 -9.77 -6.05
N CYS A 155 -21.41 -9.23 -7.12
CA CYS A 155 -21.09 -7.88 -7.60
C CYS A 155 -21.70 -6.82 -6.69
N VAL A 156 -20.93 -5.76 -6.41
CA VAL A 156 -21.43 -4.56 -5.71
C VAL A 156 -22.48 -3.85 -6.57
N ILE A 157 -23.70 -3.68 -6.03
CA ILE A 157 -24.87 -3.17 -6.78
C ILE A 157 -25.18 -1.68 -6.58
N ASP A 158 -24.63 -1.04 -5.55
CA ASP A 158 -24.88 0.38 -5.25
C ASP A 158 -23.64 1.08 -4.64
N GLY A 159 -23.81 2.33 -4.20
CA GLY A 159 -22.70 3.16 -3.73
C GLY A 159 -21.83 3.70 -4.87
N ALA A 160 -20.71 4.32 -4.51
CA ALA A 160 -19.94 5.11 -5.46
C ALA A 160 -19.22 4.30 -6.55
N PHE A 161 -19.01 3.01 -6.29
CA PHE A 161 -18.21 2.10 -7.13
C PHE A 161 -19.04 0.96 -7.71
N SER A 162 -20.38 1.02 -7.65
CA SER A 162 -21.24 0.14 -8.43
C SER A 162 -20.91 0.23 -9.92
N GLY A 163 -20.82 -0.90 -10.61
CA GLY A 163 -20.46 -0.94 -12.03
C GLY A 163 -18.98 -0.70 -12.33
N LEU A 164 -18.10 -0.73 -11.33
CA LEU A 164 -16.65 -0.76 -11.55
C LEU A 164 -16.27 -2.08 -12.23
N GLU A 165 -15.68 -1.99 -13.43
CA GLU A 165 -15.17 -3.12 -14.20
C GLU A 165 -13.65 -3.28 -14.01
N LEU A 166 -13.23 -4.52 -13.82
CA LEU A 166 -11.87 -4.94 -13.48
C LEU A 166 -11.43 -6.07 -14.43
N ASP A 167 -10.29 -5.91 -15.10
CA ASP A 167 -9.82 -6.86 -16.11
C ASP A 167 -8.33 -7.24 -15.97
N LEU A 168 -7.62 -6.71 -14.97
CA LEU A 168 -6.22 -7.05 -14.74
C LEU A 168 -6.11 -8.46 -14.16
N THR A 169 -5.24 -9.28 -14.74
CA THR A 169 -4.92 -10.61 -14.20
C THR A 169 -3.65 -10.57 -13.35
N ILE A 170 -3.48 -11.61 -12.52
CA ILE A 170 -2.24 -11.82 -11.74
C ILE A 170 -0.99 -11.99 -12.61
N GLN A 171 -1.14 -12.22 -13.92
CA GLN A 171 -0.01 -12.35 -14.85
C GLN A 171 0.27 -11.06 -15.63
N LEU A 172 -0.26 -9.91 -15.16
CA LEU A 172 -0.10 -8.60 -15.81
C LEU A 172 -0.62 -8.57 -17.25
N THR A 173 -1.70 -9.30 -17.51
CA THR A 173 -2.45 -9.26 -18.78
C THR A 173 -3.87 -8.75 -18.55
N ARG A 174 -4.60 -8.48 -19.64
CA ARG A 174 -6.01 -8.07 -19.60
C ARG A 174 -6.89 -9.24 -20.01
N GLY A 175 -7.80 -9.64 -19.12
CA GLY A 175 -8.77 -10.70 -19.33
C GLY A 175 -10.17 -10.16 -19.64
N GLU A 176 -11.17 -11.03 -19.52
CA GLU A 176 -12.57 -10.62 -19.57
C GLU A 176 -12.90 -9.73 -18.36
N PRO A 177 -13.58 -8.57 -18.55
CA PRO A 177 -13.96 -7.71 -17.45
C PRO A 177 -14.87 -8.41 -16.43
N THR A 178 -14.62 -8.14 -15.17
CA THR A 178 -15.42 -8.58 -14.02
C THR A 178 -15.83 -7.39 -13.18
N CYS A 179 -16.92 -7.50 -12.42
CA CYS A 179 -17.34 -6.46 -11.49
C CYS A 179 -16.45 -6.41 -10.23
N LEU A 180 -16.48 -5.29 -9.51
CA LEU A 180 -16.04 -5.25 -8.11
C LEU A 180 -16.90 -6.20 -7.27
N LYS A 181 -16.25 -7.16 -6.59
CA LYS A 181 -16.93 -8.18 -5.77
C LYS A 181 -16.67 -7.99 -4.30
N ARG A 182 -17.66 -8.29 -3.46
CA ARG A 182 -17.50 -8.35 -2.00
C ARG A 182 -18.27 -9.52 -1.41
N THR A 183 -17.70 -10.11 -0.35
CA THR A 183 -18.32 -11.22 0.37
C THR A 183 -17.95 -11.05 1.83
N LEU A 184 -18.75 -10.27 2.55
CA LEU A 184 -18.40 -9.82 3.90
C LEU A 184 -18.34 -10.98 4.90
N LYS A 185 -17.26 -11.05 5.69
CA LYS A 185 -16.99 -12.13 6.66
C LYS A 185 -16.81 -11.55 8.07
N GLN A 186 -17.86 -11.64 8.89
CA GLN A 186 -17.86 -11.11 10.26
C GLN A 186 -16.78 -11.74 11.14
N ASP A 187 -16.56 -13.04 11.03
CA ASP A 187 -15.54 -13.77 11.78
C ASP A 187 -14.12 -13.24 11.52
N GLN A 188 -13.85 -12.80 10.29
CA GLN A 188 -12.60 -12.14 9.93
C GLN A 188 -12.56 -10.71 10.47
N PHE A 189 -13.68 -9.97 10.42
CA PHE A 189 -13.75 -8.64 11.01
C PHE A 189 -13.48 -8.69 12.52
N ASP A 190 -13.95 -9.69 13.25
CA ASP A 190 -13.68 -9.84 14.69
C ASP A 190 -12.18 -9.95 15.01
N LEU A 191 -11.39 -10.48 14.07
CA LEU A 191 -9.94 -10.61 14.21
C LEU A 191 -9.19 -9.28 14.01
N VAL A 192 -9.82 -8.24 13.45
CA VAL A 192 -9.19 -6.91 13.37
C VAL A 192 -9.22 -6.16 14.71
N SER A 193 -9.81 -6.73 15.76
CA SER A 193 -10.04 -6.06 17.04
C SER A 193 -8.81 -5.38 17.65
N GLN A 194 -9.07 -4.33 18.46
CA GLN A 194 -8.02 -3.60 19.20
C GLN A 194 -7.16 -4.54 20.06
N LYS A 195 -7.74 -5.62 20.59
CA LYS A 195 -7.01 -6.62 21.40
C LYS A 195 -5.85 -7.26 20.62
N VAL A 196 -6.05 -7.55 19.32
CA VAL A 196 -5.00 -8.13 18.48
C VAL A 196 -3.92 -7.10 18.20
N VAL A 197 -4.32 -5.86 17.88
CA VAL A 197 -3.39 -4.74 17.68
C VAL A 197 -2.55 -4.48 18.93
N ASP A 198 -3.17 -4.47 20.12
CA ASP A 198 -2.49 -4.26 21.40
C ASP A 198 -1.43 -5.34 21.65
N ALA A 199 -1.71 -6.60 21.29
CA ALA A 199 -0.73 -7.67 21.39
C ALA A 199 0.47 -7.42 20.46
N CYS A 200 0.24 -7.03 19.20
CA CYS A 200 1.32 -6.66 18.29
C CYS A 200 2.12 -5.47 18.82
N MET A 201 1.46 -4.47 19.41
CA MET A 201 2.06 -3.24 19.92
C MET A 201 3.06 -3.45 21.07
N THR A 202 3.04 -4.61 21.74
CA THR A 202 4.02 -4.99 22.76
C THR A 202 5.33 -5.56 22.21
N LEU A 203 5.38 -5.88 20.91
CA LEU A 203 6.55 -6.49 20.29
C LEU A 203 7.64 -5.44 20.07
N ASP A 204 8.89 -5.78 20.36
CA ASP A 204 9.97 -4.79 20.41
C ASP A 204 10.69 -4.57 19.09
N THR A 205 10.71 -5.58 18.22
CA THR A 205 11.46 -5.56 16.96
C THR A 205 10.55 -5.46 15.75
N TYR A 206 11.05 -4.84 14.69
CA TYR A 206 10.36 -4.72 13.41
C TYR A 206 9.94 -6.10 12.87
N ALA A 207 10.82 -7.10 12.96
CA ALA A 207 10.53 -8.46 12.50
C ALA A 207 9.25 -9.04 13.12
N THR A 208 9.15 -8.95 14.45
CA THR A 208 8.04 -9.55 15.20
C THR A 208 6.77 -8.70 15.06
N PHE A 209 6.90 -7.37 15.13
CA PHE A 209 5.79 -6.46 14.92
C PHE A 209 5.18 -6.59 13.50
N SER A 210 6.01 -6.53 12.46
CA SER A 210 5.57 -6.64 11.07
C SER A 210 4.93 -7.99 10.77
N ALA A 211 5.46 -9.08 11.32
CA ALA A 211 4.86 -10.40 11.17
C ALA A 211 3.50 -10.49 11.88
N CYS A 212 3.38 -9.90 13.07
CA CYS A 212 2.12 -9.83 13.81
C CYS A 212 1.08 -9.04 13.02
N LEU A 213 1.39 -7.79 12.68
CA LEU A 213 0.47 -6.90 11.98
C LEU A 213 0.06 -7.44 10.59
N GLY A 214 1.02 -8.03 9.86
CA GLY A 214 0.80 -8.65 8.55
C GLY A 214 -0.06 -9.92 8.62
N GLY A 215 0.10 -10.73 9.67
CA GLY A 215 -0.76 -11.89 9.94
C GLY A 215 -2.17 -11.46 10.31
N THR A 216 -2.33 -10.70 11.38
CA THR A 216 -3.60 -10.10 11.82
C THR A 216 -3.27 -8.79 12.55
N PRO A 217 -3.85 -7.63 12.16
CA PRO A 217 -5.14 -7.47 11.49
C PRO A 217 -5.11 -7.40 9.94
N HIS A 218 -3.96 -7.25 9.28
CA HIS A 218 -3.88 -7.06 7.82
C HIS A 218 -4.65 -8.13 7.03
N THR A 219 -4.30 -9.40 7.20
CA THR A 219 -4.94 -10.49 6.43
C THR A 219 -6.45 -10.55 6.73
N SER A 220 -6.84 -10.35 7.98
CA SER A 220 -8.24 -10.38 8.39
C SER A 220 -9.06 -9.19 7.89
N GLY A 221 -8.46 -7.99 7.75
CA GLY A 221 -9.16 -6.85 7.14
C GLY A 221 -9.48 -7.07 5.66
N HIS A 222 -8.53 -7.65 4.89
CA HIS A 222 -8.78 -8.11 3.52
C HIS A 222 -9.89 -9.15 3.46
N TYR A 223 -9.80 -10.19 4.29
CA TYR A 223 -10.77 -11.29 4.29
C TYR A 223 -12.15 -10.89 4.82
N ALA A 224 -12.21 -9.88 5.70
CA ALA A 224 -13.46 -9.33 6.20
C ALA A 224 -14.27 -8.71 5.06
N VAL A 225 -13.63 -7.98 4.13
CA VAL A 225 -14.33 -7.45 2.95
C VAL A 225 -14.61 -8.54 1.91
N GLY A 226 -13.67 -9.48 1.73
CA GLY A 226 -13.80 -10.60 0.81
C GLY A 226 -13.87 -10.17 -0.66
N GLY A 227 -14.26 -11.09 -1.54
CA GLY A 227 -14.37 -10.83 -2.98
C GLY A 227 -13.04 -10.31 -3.57
N THR A 228 -13.06 -9.12 -4.16
CA THR A 228 -11.86 -8.49 -4.74
C THR A 228 -10.77 -8.24 -3.70
N MET A 229 -11.11 -7.87 -2.46
CA MET A 229 -10.12 -7.66 -1.38
C MET A 229 -9.44 -8.96 -0.92
N ASP A 230 -10.04 -10.13 -1.14
CA ASP A 230 -9.51 -11.44 -0.72
C ASP A 230 -8.29 -11.87 -1.58
N ASP A 231 -8.21 -11.38 -2.81
CA ASP A 231 -7.10 -11.70 -3.72
C ASP A 231 -5.84 -10.92 -3.36
N VAL A 232 -4.81 -11.61 -2.88
CA VAL A 232 -3.55 -11.02 -2.44
C VAL A 232 -2.82 -10.20 -3.52
N SER A 233 -3.08 -10.45 -4.80
CA SER A 233 -2.49 -9.68 -5.91
C SER A 233 -3.39 -8.53 -6.34
N LEU A 234 -4.70 -8.81 -6.44
CA LEU A 234 -5.69 -7.92 -7.06
C LEU A 234 -6.46 -7.05 -6.05
N SER A 235 -6.24 -7.20 -4.74
CA SER A 235 -6.92 -6.44 -3.69
C SER A 235 -6.91 -4.91 -3.87
N PRO A 236 -5.87 -4.25 -4.43
CA PRO A 236 -5.94 -2.81 -4.70
C PRO A 236 -6.98 -2.38 -5.73
N ALA A 237 -7.61 -3.33 -6.42
CA ALA A 237 -8.73 -3.05 -7.32
C ALA A 237 -10.02 -2.71 -6.56
N ASP A 238 -10.14 -3.07 -5.27
CA ASP A 238 -11.17 -2.50 -4.38
C ASP A 238 -10.68 -1.16 -3.80
N PRO A 239 -11.41 -0.05 -3.99
CA PRO A 239 -11.09 1.25 -3.40
C PRO A 239 -10.89 1.26 -1.88
N LEU A 240 -11.43 0.27 -1.15
CA LEU A 240 -11.22 0.11 0.29
C LEU A 240 -9.80 -0.27 0.67
N PHE A 241 -9.03 -0.89 -0.23
CA PHE A 241 -7.63 -1.26 -0.01
C PHE A 241 -6.82 -0.10 0.57
N PHE A 242 -6.98 1.09 -0.02
CA PHE A 242 -6.20 2.27 0.36
C PHE A 242 -6.55 2.76 1.76
N MET A 243 -7.80 2.62 2.19
CA MET A 243 -8.22 3.02 3.53
C MET A 243 -7.81 2.01 4.60
N HIS A 244 -7.86 0.71 4.25
CA HIS A 244 -7.32 -0.38 5.09
C HIS A 244 -5.81 -0.21 5.31
N HIS A 245 -5.03 -0.04 4.23
CA HIS A 245 -3.58 0.13 4.34
C HIS A 245 -3.14 1.46 4.94
N THR A 246 -3.93 2.54 4.79
CA THR A 246 -3.66 3.80 5.51
C THR A 246 -3.85 3.62 7.03
N ASN A 247 -4.77 2.74 7.47
CA ASN A 247 -4.91 2.40 8.89
C ASN A 247 -3.75 1.51 9.38
N LEU A 248 -3.30 0.55 8.58
CA LEU A 248 -2.10 -0.24 8.93
C LEU A 248 -0.86 0.64 9.05
N ASP A 249 -0.72 1.64 8.19
CA ASP A 249 0.36 2.61 8.27
C ASP A 249 0.27 3.48 9.55
N ARG A 250 -0.95 3.85 9.97
CA ARG A 250 -1.19 4.51 11.27
C ARG A 250 -0.68 3.65 12.42
N LEU A 251 -1.05 2.36 12.43
CA LEU A 251 -0.65 1.43 13.48
C LEU A 251 0.87 1.21 13.49
N TRP A 252 1.51 1.13 12.33
CA TRP A 252 2.96 1.05 12.26
C TRP A 252 3.62 2.33 12.79
N TRP A 253 3.11 3.50 12.42
CA TRP A 253 3.61 4.78 12.93
C TRP A 253 3.46 4.90 14.45
N GLU A 254 2.34 4.48 15.02
CA GLU A 254 2.13 4.44 16.47
C GLU A 254 3.15 3.53 17.16
N TRP A 255 3.48 2.38 16.56
CA TRP A 255 4.52 1.51 17.07
C TRP A 255 5.91 2.15 16.98
N GLN A 256 6.25 2.80 15.86
CA GLN A 256 7.53 3.50 15.68
C GLN A 256 7.68 4.64 16.70
N SER A 257 6.60 5.39 16.95
CA SER A 257 6.59 6.56 17.84
C SER A 257 6.90 6.24 19.31
N LYS A 258 6.79 4.97 19.73
CA LYS A 258 7.11 4.54 21.09
C LYS A 258 8.61 4.46 21.38
N ASN A 259 9.45 4.32 20.35
CA ASN A 259 10.90 4.25 20.52
C ASN A 259 11.63 4.67 19.24
N ALA A 260 12.47 5.71 19.33
CA ALA A 260 13.22 6.25 18.19
C ALA A 260 14.08 5.22 17.45
N SER A 261 14.57 4.16 18.10
CA SER A 261 15.34 3.10 17.42
C SER A 261 14.53 2.36 16.36
N ARG A 262 13.19 2.38 16.45
CA ARG A 262 12.26 1.74 15.52
C ARG A 262 12.15 2.46 14.18
N LEU A 263 12.67 3.69 14.07
CA LEU A 263 12.79 4.40 12.79
C LEU A 263 13.90 3.84 11.91
N THR A 264 14.83 3.05 12.47
CA THR A 264 15.93 2.44 11.73
C THR A 264 15.96 0.91 11.85
N ASP A 265 15.04 0.33 12.62
CA ASP A 265 14.93 -1.13 12.76
C ASP A 265 14.34 -1.74 11.48
N MET A 266 15.13 -2.55 10.79
CA MET A 266 14.78 -3.15 9.51
C MET A 266 15.45 -4.51 9.36
N THR A 267 14.64 -5.49 8.98
CA THR A 267 15.08 -6.86 8.71
C THR A 267 13.95 -7.61 7.98
N GLY A 268 14.18 -8.88 7.68
CA GLY A 268 13.28 -9.71 6.89
C GLY A 268 13.88 -10.02 5.52
N ARG A 269 13.33 -11.03 4.87
CA ARG A 269 13.77 -11.44 3.53
C ARG A 269 13.27 -10.47 2.47
N ASN A 270 14.00 -10.33 1.36
CA ASN A 270 13.57 -9.56 0.19
C ASN A 270 12.49 -10.25 -0.65
N VAL A 271 12.40 -11.57 -0.54
CA VAL A 271 11.55 -12.40 -1.40
C VAL A 271 10.78 -13.38 -0.53
N ALA A 272 9.46 -13.38 -0.64
CA ALA A 272 8.62 -14.34 0.07
C ALA A 272 8.97 -15.78 -0.33
N ALA A 273 8.95 -16.68 0.65
CA ALA A 273 9.19 -18.10 0.39
C ALA A 273 7.88 -18.86 0.25
N GLY A 274 7.67 -19.43 -0.93
CA GLY A 274 6.61 -20.41 -1.20
C GLY A 274 5.18 -19.87 -1.17
N GLY A 275 4.24 -20.81 -1.31
CA GLY A 275 2.81 -20.55 -1.18
C GLY A 275 2.22 -19.67 -2.30
N ILE A 276 1.13 -18.99 -1.96
CA ILE A 276 0.35 -18.18 -2.91
C ILE A 276 1.16 -17.03 -3.50
N LEU A 277 2.10 -16.45 -2.75
CA LEU A 277 2.92 -15.31 -3.19
C LEU A 277 3.86 -15.69 -4.34
N VAL A 278 4.43 -16.90 -4.31
CA VAL A 278 5.25 -17.42 -5.42
C VAL A 278 4.36 -17.78 -6.61
N ALA A 279 3.22 -18.43 -6.35
CA ALA A 279 2.30 -18.84 -7.41
C ALA A 279 1.70 -17.64 -8.17
N ASN A 280 1.48 -16.53 -7.46
CA ASN A 280 0.86 -15.33 -8.02
C ASN A 280 1.86 -14.33 -8.62
N GLN A 281 3.16 -14.50 -8.41
CA GLN A 281 4.15 -13.61 -9.01
C GLN A 281 4.08 -13.69 -10.55
N PRO A 282 3.96 -12.56 -11.27
CA PRO A 282 3.92 -12.57 -12.72
C PRO A 282 5.17 -13.23 -13.31
N ALA A 283 4.99 -14.19 -14.22
CA ALA A 283 6.11 -14.94 -14.80
C ALA A 283 7.11 -14.07 -15.58
N ILE A 284 6.66 -12.95 -16.12
CA ILE A 284 7.50 -11.96 -16.83
C ILE A 284 8.42 -11.17 -15.88
N LEU A 285 8.16 -11.23 -14.57
CA LEU A 285 8.88 -10.54 -13.51
C LEU A 285 9.45 -11.56 -12.50
N PRO A 286 10.40 -12.41 -12.91
CA PRO A 286 11.00 -13.40 -12.03
C PRO A 286 11.85 -12.74 -10.94
N VAL A 287 12.10 -13.47 -9.85
CA VAL A 287 12.97 -13.02 -8.73
C VAL A 287 14.32 -12.49 -9.21
N SER A 288 14.92 -13.11 -10.23
CA SER A 288 16.21 -12.69 -10.80
C SER A 288 16.18 -11.29 -11.44
N ALA A 289 15.01 -10.79 -11.84
CA ALA A 289 14.86 -9.43 -12.36
C ALA A 289 14.79 -8.37 -11.25
N PHE A 290 14.32 -8.74 -10.06
CA PHE A 290 14.09 -7.81 -8.94
C PHE A 290 15.21 -7.79 -7.90
N LEU A 291 15.77 -8.96 -7.55
CA LEU A 291 16.69 -9.04 -6.43
C LEU A 291 17.91 -8.10 -6.55
N PRO A 292 18.55 -7.94 -7.73
CA PRO A 292 19.65 -6.96 -7.88
C PRO A 292 19.19 -5.51 -7.77
N TYR A 293 17.93 -5.23 -8.12
CA TYR A 293 17.36 -3.88 -8.13
C TYR A 293 17.11 -3.35 -6.73
N PHE A 294 16.82 -4.23 -5.76
CA PHE A 294 16.56 -3.83 -4.38
C PHE A 294 17.76 -3.16 -3.70
N ASN A 295 18.99 -3.36 -4.16
CA ASN A 295 20.17 -2.69 -3.60
C ASN A 295 20.47 -2.99 -2.11
N ASP A 296 20.13 -4.20 -1.66
CA ASP A 296 20.42 -4.63 -0.27
C ASP A 296 21.78 -5.32 -0.09
N GLY A 297 22.47 -5.65 -1.18
CA GLY A 297 23.71 -6.42 -1.13
C GLY A 297 23.55 -7.86 -0.61
N GLY A 298 22.32 -8.37 -0.59
CA GLY A 298 21.96 -9.71 -0.11
C GLY A 298 20.47 -10.03 -0.25
N ASP A 299 20.00 -11.02 0.49
CA ASP A 299 18.60 -11.47 0.54
C ASP A 299 17.83 -10.91 1.75
N VAL A 300 18.47 -10.10 2.58
CA VAL A 300 17.88 -9.42 3.74
C VAL A 300 17.59 -7.97 3.40
N THR A 301 16.37 -7.53 3.66
CA THR A 301 15.93 -6.15 3.46
C THR A 301 16.69 -5.19 4.38
N THR A 302 17.17 -4.10 3.81
CA THR A 302 17.88 -3.03 4.54
C THR A 302 17.19 -1.68 4.35
N LEU A 303 17.68 -0.63 5.02
CA LEU A 303 17.23 0.74 4.76
C LEU A 303 17.57 1.22 3.35
N ASN A 304 18.55 0.60 2.66
CA ASN A 304 18.90 0.95 1.27
C ASN A 304 17.99 0.28 0.24
N HIS A 305 17.05 -0.57 0.68
CA HIS A 305 16.14 -1.29 -0.19
C HIS A 305 15.35 -0.30 -1.07
N VAL A 306 15.47 -0.44 -2.39
CA VAL A 306 14.81 0.45 -3.35
C VAL A 306 13.35 0.04 -3.53
N LEU A 307 12.44 0.98 -3.24
CA LEU A 307 11.01 0.84 -3.43
C LEU A 307 10.62 1.33 -4.83
N TRP A 308 10.13 0.40 -5.66
CA TRP A 308 9.66 0.67 -7.02
C TRP A 308 8.14 0.66 -7.08
N THR A 309 7.57 1.58 -7.88
CA THR A 309 6.12 1.69 -8.08
C THR A 309 5.73 1.64 -9.55
N SER A 310 6.44 0.81 -10.33
CA SER A 310 6.18 0.61 -11.76
C SER A 310 6.17 1.89 -12.61
N GLY A 311 6.93 2.90 -12.18
CA GLY A 311 7.00 4.21 -12.85
C GLY A 311 5.84 5.16 -12.50
N THR A 312 4.99 4.80 -11.54
CA THR A 312 3.89 5.65 -11.07
C THR A 312 4.40 6.85 -10.26
N ALA A 313 5.49 6.65 -9.53
CA ALA A 313 6.27 7.66 -8.83
C ALA A 313 7.78 7.37 -8.92
N GLU A 314 8.59 8.32 -8.47
CA GLU A 314 10.04 8.15 -8.35
C GLU A 314 10.38 7.03 -7.35
N ASN A 315 11.54 6.40 -7.56
CA ASN A 315 12.04 5.44 -6.60
C ASN A 315 12.55 6.15 -5.35
N VAL A 316 12.26 5.54 -4.21
CA VAL A 316 12.80 5.95 -2.91
C VAL A 316 13.41 4.72 -2.24
N THR A 317 14.21 4.92 -1.20
CA THR A 317 14.68 3.82 -0.36
C THR A 317 13.74 3.61 0.82
N ILE A 318 13.81 2.44 1.47
CA ILE A 318 13.12 2.22 2.74
C ILE A 318 13.48 3.30 3.76
N GLY A 319 14.77 3.68 3.85
CA GLY A 319 15.24 4.73 4.75
C GLY A 319 14.55 6.08 4.57
N ASP A 320 14.18 6.44 3.33
CA ASP A 320 13.48 7.70 3.02
C ASP A 320 12.04 7.72 3.57
N VAL A 321 11.43 6.55 3.79
CA VAL A 321 10.02 6.41 4.16
C VAL A 321 9.78 5.94 5.61
N MET A 322 10.85 5.69 6.36
CA MET A 322 10.71 5.19 7.74
C MET A 322 10.06 6.21 8.70
N ASP A 323 10.25 7.51 8.48
CA ASP A 323 9.68 8.58 9.30
C ASP A 323 8.61 9.33 8.50
N ILE A 324 7.37 9.39 9.01
CA ILE A 324 6.29 10.11 8.33
C ILE A 324 6.51 11.63 8.33
N ASN A 325 7.37 12.15 9.22
CA ASN A 325 7.75 13.55 9.28
C ASN A 325 8.88 13.89 8.29
N SER A 326 9.43 12.90 7.58
CA SER A 326 10.41 13.15 6.54
C SER A 326 9.81 14.00 5.42
N PRO A 327 10.61 14.76 4.65
CA PRO A 327 10.11 15.47 3.47
C PRO A 327 9.48 14.54 2.42
N THR A 328 9.91 13.27 2.37
CA THR A 328 9.44 12.26 1.42
C THR A 328 8.01 11.83 1.69
N ILE A 329 7.64 11.64 2.97
CA ILE A 329 6.28 11.23 3.35
C ILE A 329 5.42 12.43 3.73
N CYS A 330 5.95 13.32 4.57
CA CYS A 330 5.34 14.56 5.00
C CYS A 330 3.84 14.41 5.37
N ALA A 331 3.55 13.55 6.34
CA ALA A 331 2.19 13.21 6.76
C ALA A 331 2.00 13.28 8.28
N ALA A 332 0.74 13.40 8.70
CA ALA A 332 0.32 13.34 10.10
C ALA A 332 -1.00 12.59 10.23
N PHE A 333 -1.17 11.82 11.30
CA PHE A 333 -2.44 11.14 11.63
C PHE A 333 -3.22 11.93 12.68
N GLU A 334 -4.53 12.08 12.46
CA GLU A 334 -5.50 12.72 13.36
C GLU A 334 -6.72 11.84 13.60
#